data_AF-A0A5R8MT18-F1
#
_entry.id   AF-A0A5R8MT18-F1
#
_cell.length_a   1.000
_cell.length_b   1.000
_cell.length_c   1.000
_cell.angle_alpha   90.00
_cell.angle_beta   90.00
_cell.angle_gamma   90.00
#
_symmetry.space_group_name_H-M   'P 1'
#
loop_
_entity.id
_entity.type
_entity.pdbx_description
1 polymer ?
#
loop_
_entity_poly.entity_id
_entity_poly.type
_entity_poly.pdbx_seq_one_letter_code
_entity_poly.pdbx_strand_id
1 'polypeptide(L)'
;MRPHLRPALLTAGFAGAAALALVAPGNLVMRLAFGKLDDPALGRQLLLTVLGLLLALATVRYGTRPREPRPDGTVRPSPWARAATWGAAGVPVLGFSVPHLLWGLGVPFGVAGPSAAGLADLSGSPVYWGLLVAGPVAGGLLTLGLISRWGQIVPGWVPWAGGRRVPTGLAVVPAVAVGLLVGQYGTMMTGCLAFGITRTCAPEGGADALDGSWAFAGTYPIFLAWGLCLLGAAIGYVHTRRL
;
A
#
# COMPACT_ATOMS: atom_id res chain seq x y z
N MET A 1 26.44 -7.21 21.17
CA MET A 1 26.05 -7.28 19.74
C MET A 1 26.38 -5.93 19.08
N ARG A 2 27.19 -5.92 18.01
CA ARG A 2 27.69 -4.66 17.40
C ARG A 2 26.52 -3.81 16.86
N PRO A 3 26.52 -2.48 17.06
CA PRO A 3 25.39 -1.59 16.75
C PRO A 3 24.98 -1.57 15.26
N HIS A 4 25.86 -1.99 14.35
CA HIS A 4 25.60 -2.01 12.90
C HIS A 4 25.01 -3.33 12.37
N LEU A 5 25.10 -4.44 13.12
CA LEU A 5 24.56 -5.75 12.69
C LEU A 5 23.02 -5.79 12.75
N ARG A 6 22.43 -5.03 13.68
CA ARG A 6 20.98 -4.93 13.84
C ARG A 6 20.28 -4.32 12.62
N PRO A 7 20.59 -3.09 12.17
CA PRO A 7 19.93 -2.50 11.01
C PRO A 7 20.16 -3.31 9.72
N ALA A 8 21.33 -3.94 9.56
CA ALA A 8 21.63 -4.79 8.40
C ALA A 8 20.77 -6.06 8.36
N LEU A 9 20.48 -6.68 9.51
CA LEU A 9 19.56 -7.82 9.59
C LEU A 9 18.09 -7.41 9.40
N LEU A 10 17.71 -6.20 9.86
CA LEU A 10 16.38 -5.62 9.61
C LEU A 10 16.16 -5.36 8.11
N THR A 11 17.15 -4.74 7.45
CA THR A 11 17.07 -4.44 6.01
C THR A 11 17.20 -5.69 5.17
N ALA A 12 18.03 -6.67 5.54
CA ALA A 12 18.13 -7.95 4.83
C ALA A 12 16.86 -8.80 4.96
N GLY A 13 16.20 -8.80 6.14
CA GLY A 13 14.91 -9.47 6.33
C GLY A 13 13.78 -8.82 5.54
N PHE A 14 13.73 -7.48 5.52
CA PHE A 14 12.78 -6.72 4.71
C PHE A 14 13.04 -6.85 3.22
N ALA A 15 14.30 -6.75 2.78
CA ALA A 15 14.69 -6.88 1.39
C ALA A 15 14.49 -8.32 0.89
N GLY A 16 14.69 -9.33 1.74
CA GLY A 16 14.39 -10.73 1.41
C GLY A 16 12.89 -11.01 1.31
N ALA A 17 12.08 -10.53 2.25
CA ALA A 17 10.62 -10.65 2.20
C ALA A 17 10.00 -9.87 1.04
N ALA A 18 10.51 -8.66 0.78
CA ALA A 18 10.13 -7.84 -0.36
C ALA A 18 10.58 -8.52 -1.66
N ALA A 19 11.83 -8.96 -1.80
CA ALA A 19 12.26 -9.67 -3.01
C ALA A 19 11.45 -10.95 -3.27
N LEU A 20 11.17 -11.74 -2.23
CA LEU A 20 10.39 -12.99 -2.37
C LEU A 20 8.90 -12.74 -2.68
N ALA A 21 8.32 -11.64 -2.23
CA ALA A 21 6.95 -11.26 -2.55
C ALA A 21 6.82 -10.46 -3.86
N LEU A 22 7.85 -9.68 -4.24
CA LEU A 22 7.83 -8.75 -5.37
C LEU A 22 8.37 -9.35 -6.67
N VAL A 23 9.23 -10.38 -6.61
CA VAL A 23 9.95 -10.93 -7.78
C VAL A 23 9.41 -12.29 -8.25
N ALA A 24 8.52 -12.93 -7.48
CA ALA A 24 7.94 -14.20 -7.91
C ALA A 24 7.12 -14.04 -9.20
N PRO A 25 7.39 -14.81 -10.26
CA PRO A 25 6.63 -14.75 -11.50
C PRO A 25 5.18 -15.21 -11.23
N GLY A 26 4.23 -14.35 -11.59
CA GLY A 26 2.81 -14.51 -11.28
C GLY A 26 2.41 -13.72 -10.03
N ASN A 27 1.89 -12.52 -10.21
CA ASN A 27 1.50 -11.67 -9.08
C ASN A 27 0.29 -12.23 -8.32
N LEU A 28 0.28 -12.02 -6.99
CA LEU A 28 -0.85 -12.44 -6.15
C LEU A 28 -2.14 -11.75 -6.63
N VAL A 29 -2.02 -10.47 -7.02
CA VAL A 29 -3.12 -9.62 -7.43
C VAL A 29 -3.79 -10.10 -8.71
N MET A 30 -3.07 -10.45 -9.79
CA MET A 30 -3.74 -10.97 -11.00
C MET A 30 -4.20 -12.40 -10.82
N ARG A 31 -3.55 -13.22 -9.98
CA ARG A 31 -4.09 -14.54 -9.65
C ARG A 31 -5.43 -14.44 -8.94
N LEU A 32 -5.55 -13.54 -7.96
CA LEU A 32 -6.82 -13.26 -7.29
C LEU A 32 -7.85 -12.60 -8.24
N ALA A 33 -7.42 -11.60 -9.01
CA ALA A 33 -8.31 -10.85 -9.90
C ALA A 33 -8.82 -11.68 -11.09
N PHE A 34 -8.01 -12.59 -11.64
CA PHE A 34 -8.41 -13.49 -12.73
C PHE A 34 -8.84 -14.88 -12.25
N GLY A 35 -9.03 -15.08 -10.95
CA GLY A 35 -9.55 -16.35 -10.40
C GLY A 35 -8.64 -17.56 -10.61
N LYS A 36 -7.34 -17.36 -10.85
CA LYS A 36 -6.34 -18.44 -11.00
C LYS A 36 -5.92 -19.01 -9.64
N LEU A 37 -6.91 -19.51 -8.89
CA LEU A 37 -6.74 -20.04 -7.53
C LEU A 37 -6.07 -21.42 -7.51
N ASP A 38 -6.12 -22.15 -8.63
CA ASP A 38 -5.57 -23.51 -8.75
C ASP A 38 -4.05 -23.53 -9.01
N ASP A 39 -3.39 -22.37 -9.09
CA ASP A 39 -1.95 -22.29 -9.33
C ASP A 39 -1.16 -22.79 -8.11
N PRO A 40 -0.35 -23.86 -8.23
CA PRO A 40 0.42 -24.41 -7.11
C PRO A 40 1.46 -23.43 -6.55
N ALA A 41 1.85 -22.40 -7.32
CA ALA A 41 2.73 -21.35 -6.83
C ALA A 41 2.04 -20.39 -5.83
N LEU A 42 0.70 -20.32 -5.80
CA LEU A 42 -0.05 -19.46 -4.88
C LEU A 42 0.21 -19.81 -3.42
N GLY A 43 0.18 -21.09 -3.06
CA GLY A 43 0.41 -21.55 -1.69
C GLY A 43 1.80 -21.18 -1.19
N ARG A 44 2.83 -21.41 -2.00
CA ARG A 44 4.21 -21.03 -1.70
C ARG A 44 4.36 -19.52 -1.54
N GLN A 45 3.69 -18.74 -2.37
CA GLN A 45 3.75 -17.28 -2.32
C GLN A 45 3.07 -16.73 -1.06
N LEU A 46 1.87 -17.21 -0.73
CA LEU A 46 1.20 -16.86 0.53
C LEU A 46 2.07 -17.22 1.74
N LEU A 47 2.69 -18.40 1.74
CA LEU A 47 3.59 -18.83 2.80
C LEU A 47 4.80 -17.88 2.94
N LEU A 48 5.45 -17.52 1.84
CA LEU A 48 6.60 -16.60 1.84
C LEU A 48 6.20 -15.19 2.29
N THR A 49 5.02 -14.71 1.89
CA THR A 49 4.48 -13.42 2.34
C THR A 49 4.20 -13.43 3.84
N VAL A 50 3.55 -14.48 4.36
CA VAL A 50 3.27 -14.64 5.79
C VAL A 50 4.57 -14.76 6.58
N LEU A 51 5.51 -15.59 6.13
CA LEU A 51 6.82 -15.77 6.78
C LEU A 51 7.62 -14.47 6.79
N GLY A 52 7.67 -13.77 5.66
CA GLY A 52 8.31 -12.46 5.54
C GLY A 52 7.68 -11.42 6.46
N LEU A 53 6.36 -11.41 6.57
CA LEU A 53 5.63 -10.53 7.49
C LEU A 53 5.93 -10.86 8.96
N LEU A 54 5.93 -12.14 9.32
CA LEU A 54 6.26 -12.58 10.68
C LEU A 54 7.70 -12.22 11.04
N LEU A 55 8.65 -12.40 10.11
CA LEU A 55 10.05 -12.03 10.30
C LEU A 55 10.21 -10.51 10.44
N ALA A 56 9.55 -9.72 9.58
CA ALA A 56 9.52 -8.27 9.65
C ALA A 56 8.92 -7.77 10.99
N LEU A 57 7.82 -8.38 11.43
CA LEU A 57 7.22 -8.06 12.72
C LEU A 57 8.15 -8.41 13.87
N ALA A 58 8.71 -9.63 13.90
CA ALA A 58 9.63 -10.09 14.94
C ALA A 58 10.87 -9.20 15.04
N THR A 59 11.47 -8.86 13.91
CA THR A 59 12.68 -8.02 13.85
C THR A 59 12.42 -6.59 14.32
N VAL A 60 11.30 -5.99 13.91
CA VAL A 60 10.80 -4.72 14.47
C VAL A 60 10.50 -4.85 15.97
N ARG A 61 10.03 -6.03 16.43
CA ARG A 61 9.75 -6.27 17.85
C ARG A 61 11.00 -6.24 18.71
N TYR A 62 12.10 -6.81 18.24
CA TYR A 62 13.36 -6.91 18.99
C TYR A 62 14.24 -5.66 18.89
N GLY A 63 14.03 -4.81 17.88
CA GLY A 63 14.86 -3.63 17.61
C GLY A 63 14.43 -2.34 18.31
N THR A 64 13.26 -2.30 18.94
CA THR A 64 12.61 -1.05 19.36
C THR A 64 12.65 -0.83 20.87
N ARG A 65 12.99 0.40 21.29
CA ARG A 65 12.95 0.82 22.69
C ARG A 65 11.56 1.35 23.06
N PRO A 66 11.07 1.07 24.27
CA PRO A 66 9.86 1.69 24.80
C PRO A 66 9.92 3.21 24.70
N ARG A 67 8.77 3.83 24.39
CA ARG A 67 8.61 5.29 24.45
C ARG A 67 7.63 5.65 25.55
N GLU A 68 7.96 6.67 26.32
CA GLU A 68 7.07 7.15 27.37
C GLU A 68 5.78 7.74 26.76
N PRO A 69 4.61 7.31 27.24
CA PRO A 69 3.34 7.90 26.86
C PRO A 69 3.22 9.31 27.44
N ARG A 70 2.55 10.19 26.67
CA ARG A 70 2.17 11.54 27.11
C ARG A 70 1.07 11.45 28.18
N PRO A 71 0.78 12.54 28.91
CA PRO A 71 -0.30 12.57 29.91
C PRO A 71 -1.68 12.18 29.36
N ASP A 72 -1.90 12.35 28.06
CA ASP A 72 -3.14 11.95 27.36
C ASP A 72 -3.19 10.46 26.97
N GLY A 73 -2.19 9.67 27.37
CA GLY A 73 -2.07 8.24 27.07
C GLY A 73 -1.60 7.90 25.66
N THR A 74 -1.25 8.90 24.84
CA THR A 74 -0.73 8.71 23.47
C THR A 74 0.78 8.76 23.43
N VAL A 75 1.38 8.09 22.45
CA VAL A 75 2.82 8.20 22.17
C VAL A 75 3.01 9.03 20.91
N ARG A 76 3.96 9.99 20.95
CA ARG A 76 4.26 10.83 19.79
C ARG A 76 5.02 10.01 18.73
N PRO A 77 4.53 9.91 17.49
CA PRO A 77 5.26 9.23 16.42
C PRO A 77 6.57 9.96 16.07
N SER A 78 7.57 9.22 15.61
CA SER A 78 8.83 9.79 15.12
C SER A 78 8.62 10.62 13.84
N PRO A 79 9.50 11.58 13.51
CA PRO A 79 9.39 12.37 12.29
C PRO A 79 9.33 11.53 11.01
N TRP A 80 10.12 10.45 10.92
CA TRP A 80 10.11 9.55 9.77
C TRP A 80 8.79 8.77 9.66
N ALA A 81 8.21 8.34 10.78
CA ALA A 81 6.92 7.64 10.79
C ALA A 81 5.80 8.58 10.33
N ARG A 82 5.87 9.86 10.71
CA ARG A 82 4.98 10.91 10.20
C ARG A 82 5.15 11.11 8.70
N ALA A 83 6.38 11.22 8.21
CA ALA A 83 6.65 11.38 6.78
C ALA A 83 6.12 10.17 5.97
N ALA A 84 6.39 8.94 6.41
CA ALA A 84 5.89 7.73 5.77
C ALA A 84 4.35 7.68 5.75
N THR A 85 3.70 8.07 6.85
CA THR A 85 2.23 8.09 6.94
C THR A 85 1.62 9.17 6.05
N TRP A 86 2.21 10.37 5.98
CA TRP A 86 1.79 11.41 5.04
C TRP A 86 1.98 10.98 3.59
N GLY A 87 3.09 10.32 3.26
CA GLY A 87 3.30 9.72 1.94
C GLY A 87 2.23 8.67 1.64
N ALA A 88 1.94 7.78 2.60
CA ALA A 88 0.96 6.72 2.42
C ALA A 88 -0.47 7.24 2.25
N ALA A 89 -0.79 8.39 2.83
CA ALA A 89 -2.07 9.06 2.67
C ALA A 89 -2.14 9.90 1.37
N GLY A 90 -1.06 10.60 1.01
CA GLY A 90 -1.05 11.57 -0.09
C GLY A 90 -0.77 10.97 -1.46
N VAL A 91 0.15 10.00 -1.55
CA VAL A 91 0.55 9.36 -2.83
C VAL A 91 -0.65 8.77 -3.60
N PRO A 92 -1.54 7.94 -3.00
CA PRO A 92 -2.68 7.40 -3.73
C PRO A 92 -3.69 8.49 -4.11
N VAL A 93 -3.89 9.51 -3.27
CA VAL A 93 -4.85 10.59 -3.57
C VAL A 93 -4.39 11.38 -4.78
N LEU A 94 -3.14 11.85 -4.77
CA LEU A 94 -2.60 12.68 -5.83
C LEU A 94 -2.31 11.89 -7.10
N GLY A 95 -1.77 10.69 -6.94
CA GLY A 95 -1.27 9.89 -8.05
C GLY A 95 -2.29 8.94 -8.68
N PHE A 96 -3.41 8.68 -8.00
CA PHE A 96 -4.42 7.75 -8.49
C PHE A 96 -5.82 8.36 -8.45
N SER A 97 -6.31 8.82 -7.29
CA SER A 97 -7.68 9.33 -7.19
C SER A 97 -7.92 10.63 -7.96
N VAL A 98 -6.96 11.56 -8.00
CA VAL A 98 -7.09 12.81 -8.77
C VAL A 98 -7.16 12.54 -10.29
N PRO A 99 -6.25 11.74 -10.90
CA PRO A 99 -6.42 11.32 -12.30
C PRO A 99 -7.78 10.67 -12.57
N HIS A 100 -8.24 9.76 -11.71
CA HIS A 100 -9.53 9.09 -11.88
C HIS A 100 -10.72 10.06 -11.68
N LEU A 101 -10.61 11.03 -10.79
CA LEU A 101 -11.61 12.09 -10.66
C LEU A 101 -11.70 12.88 -11.98
N LEU A 102 -10.57 13.28 -12.56
CA LEU A 102 -10.54 13.98 -13.85
C LEU A 102 -11.19 13.14 -14.96
N TRP A 103 -10.84 11.86 -15.04
CA TRP A 103 -11.43 10.92 -16.01
C TRP A 103 -12.94 10.74 -15.82
N GLY A 104 -13.43 10.61 -14.59
CA GLY A 104 -14.86 10.52 -14.29
C GLY A 104 -15.63 11.80 -14.62
N LEU A 105 -14.94 12.95 -14.65
CA LEU A 105 -15.47 14.24 -15.09
C LEU A 105 -15.30 14.47 -16.61
N GLY A 106 -14.82 13.49 -17.36
CA GLY A 106 -14.61 13.57 -18.81
C GLY A 106 -13.36 14.34 -19.24
N VAL A 107 -12.44 14.66 -18.32
CA VAL A 107 -11.17 15.31 -18.63
C VAL A 107 -10.14 14.25 -19.04
N PRO A 108 -9.61 14.27 -20.27
CA PRO A 108 -8.68 13.24 -20.77
C PRO A 108 -7.25 13.46 -20.28
N PHE A 109 -7.07 13.49 -18.96
CA PHE A 109 -5.76 13.69 -18.35
C PHE A 109 -4.82 12.51 -18.62
N GLY A 110 -3.84 12.71 -19.50
CA GLY A 110 -2.81 11.73 -19.83
C GLY A 110 -3.32 10.43 -20.45
N VAL A 111 -4.53 10.48 -21.03
CA VAL A 111 -5.12 9.40 -21.81
C VAL A 111 -5.42 9.89 -23.23
N ALA A 112 -5.24 9.02 -24.23
CA ALA A 112 -5.46 9.37 -25.63
C ALA A 112 -6.16 8.25 -26.41
N GLY A 113 -6.65 8.59 -27.60
CA GLY A 113 -7.23 7.63 -28.54
C GLY A 113 -8.45 6.89 -27.96
N PRO A 114 -8.52 5.55 -28.09
CA PRO A 114 -9.63 4.74 -27.59
C PRO A 114 -9.90 4.92 -26.09
N SER A 115 -8.86 5.10 -25.27
CA SER A 115 -8.98 5.29 -23.82
C SER A 115 -9.69 6.60 -23.46
N ALA A 116 -9.50 7.66 -24.26
CA ALA A 116 -10.17 8.93 -24.05
C ALA A 116 -11.66 8.86 -24.46
N ALA A 117 -11.99 8.06 -25.48
CA ALA A 117 -13.37 7.88 -25.94
C ALA A 117 -14.26 7.18 -24.90
N GLY A 118 -13.69 6.27 -24.11
CA GLY A 118 -14.43 5.53 -23.05
C GLY A 118 -14.67 6.30 -21.75
N LEU A 119 -14.22 7.56 -21.63
CA LEU A 119 -14.35 8.32 -20.38
C LEU A 119 -15.81 8.64 -20.02
N ALA A 120 -16.66 8.85 -21.03
CA ALA A 120 -18.08 9.14 -20.81
C ALA A 120 -18.78 8.02 -20.02
N ASP A 121 -18.41 6.77 -20.28
CA ASP A 121 -18.98 5.58 -19.65
C ASP A 121 -18.62 5.47 -18.16
N LEU A 122 -17.52 6.10 -17.73
CA LEU A 122 -17.07 6.06 -16.33
C LEU A 122 -17.98 6.87 -15.40
N SER A 123 -18.49 8.00 -15.89
CA SER A 123 -19.24 8.98 -15.10
C SER A 123 -20.49 8.40 -14.44
N GLY A 124 -21.14 7.44 -15.11
CA GLY A 124 -22.36 6.79 -14.64
C GLY A 124 -22.14 5.62 -13.68
N SER A 125 -20.90 5.20 -13.41
CA SER A 125 -20.60 4.01 -12.62
C SER A 125 -20.38 4.35 -11.14
N PRO A 126 -21.28 3.95 -10.21
CA PRO A 126 -21.06 4.16 -8.77
C PRO A 126 -19.85 3.38 -8.26
N VAL A 127 -19.55 2.23 -8.87
CA VAL A 127 -18.38 1.40 -8.53
C VAL A 127 -17.08 2.13 -8.87
N TYR A 128 -17.03 2.83 -10.00
CA TYR A 128 -15.90 3.66 -10.39
C TYR A 128 -15.61 4.74 -9.34
N TRP A 129 -16.64 5.53 -9.00
CA TRP A 129 -16.54 6.59 -8.00
C TRP A 129 -16.17 6.05 -6.62
N GLY A 130 -16.77 4.94 -6.21
CA GLY A 130 -16.51 4.31 -4.92
C GLY A 130 -15.10 3.74 -4.80
N LEU A 131 -14.64 2.95 -5.78
CA LEU A 131 -13.39 2.21 -5.67
C LEU A 131 -12.16 2.98 -6.13
N LEU A 132 -12.28 3.83 -7.16
CA LEU A 132 -11.11 4.47 -7.77
C LEU A 132 -10.92 5.92 -7.28
N VAL A 133 -12.00 6.57 -6.84
CA VAL A 133 -11.94 7.96 -6.33
C VAL A 133 -12.09 8.01 -4.81
N ALA A 134 -13.25 7.63 -4.27
CA ALA A 134 -13.54 7.76 -2.85
C ALA A 134 -12.75 6.78 -1.98
N GLY A 135 -12.55 5.54 -2.44
CA GLY A 135 -11.88 4.47 -1.70
C GLY A 135 -10.45 4.81 -1.29
N PRO A 136 -9.56 5.22 -2.22
CA PRO A 136 -8.19 5.57 -1.86
C PRO A 136 -8.11 6.87 -1.05
N VAL A 137 -9.03 7.81 -1.24
CA VAL A 137 -9.16 9.00 -0.37
C VAL A 137 -9.52 8.60 1.06
N ALA A 138 -10.55 7.77 1.23
CA ALA A 138 -10.95 7.24 2.53
C ALA A 138 -9.83 6.40 3.17
N GLY A 139 -9.17 5.55 2.40
CA GLY A 139 -8.00 4.78 2.84
C GLY A 139 -6.83 5.67 3.27
N GLY A 140 -6.58 6.77 2.55
CA GLY A 140 -5.58 7.76 2.92
C GLY A 140 -5.91 8.47 4.24
N LEU A 141 -7.17 8.89 4.41
CA LEU A 141 -7.66 9.44 5.69
C LEU A 141 -7.54 8.43 6.83
N LEU A 142 -7.88 7.16 6.58
CA LEU A 142 -7.71 6.06 7.54
C LEU A 142 -6.23 5.86 7.93
N THR A 143 -5.33 6.05 6.97
CA THR A 143 -3.88 5.92 7.18
C THR A 143 -3.33 7.01 8.11
N LEU A 144 -3.89 8.23 8.08
CA LEU A 144 -3.55 9.29 9.04
C LEU A 144 -3.85 8.90 10.50
N GLY A 145 -4.65 7.85 10.72
CA GLY A 145 -4.85 7.19 12.02
C GLY A 145 -3.56 6.78 12.67
N LEU A 146 -2.60 6.29 11.88
CA LEU A 146 -1.32 5.78 12.36
C LEU A 146 -0.45 6.85 13.02
N ILE A 147 -0.74 8.14 12.83
CA ILE A 147 0.02 9.24 13.45
C ILE A 147 -0.83 10.15 14.33
N SER A 148 -2.12 9.85 14.48
CA SER A 148 -3.06 10.67 15.20
C SER A 148 -3.56 9.97 16.47
N ARG A 149 -4.27 10.73 17.32
CA ARG A 149 -4.84 10.20 18.57
C ARG A 149 -5.85 9.09 18.30
N TRP A 150 -6.67 9.20 17.27
CA TRP A 150 -7.78 8.29 17.03
C TRP A 150 -7.34 6.90 16.56
N GLY A 151 -6.15 6.77 15.96
CA GLY A 151 -5.55 5.46 15.69
C GLY A 151 -4.90 4.82 16.92
N GLN A 152 -4.71 5.57 18.01
CA GLN A 152 -4.14 5.08 19.27
C GLN A 152 -5.19 4.81 20.35
N ILE A 153 -6.21 5.67 20.39
CA ILE A 153 -7.32 5.67 21.34
C ILE A 153 -8.58 5.93 20.53
N VAL A 154 -9.55 5.03 20.62
CA VAL A 154 -10.80 5.14 19.88
C VAL A 154 -11.53 6.44 20.28
N PRO A 155 -12.01 7.25 19.31
CA PRO A 155 -12.76 8.46 19.61
C PRO A 155 -13.95 8.21 20.54
N GLY A 156 -14.23 9.14 21.46
CA GLY A 156 -15.28 8.97 22.47
C GLY A 156 -16.70 8.84 21.90
N TRP A 157 -16.92 9.30 20.66
CA TRP A 157 -18.20 9.18 19.97
C TRP A 157 -18.47 7.79 19.39
N VAL A 158 -17.48 6.88 19.36
CA VAL A 158 -17.67 5.52 18.84
C VAL A 158 -18.41 4.69 19.89
N PRO A 159 -19.62 4.18 19.59
CA PRO A 159 -20.38 3.35 20.52
C PRO A 159 -19.57 2.11 20.97
N TRP A 160 -19.65 1.76 22.26
CA TRP A 160 -19.02 0.59 22.90
C TRP A 160 -17.48 0.53 22.95
N ALA A 161 -16.76 1.27 22.09
CA ALA A 161 -15.31 1.25 22.01
C ALA A 161 -14.63 2.57 22.39
N GLY A 162 -15.38 3.68 22.53
CA GLY A 162 -14.86 5.00 22.84
C GLY A 162 -13.92 5.04 24.05
N GLY A 163 -12.80 5.75 23.91
CA GLY A 163 -11.78 5.89 24.95
C GLY A 163 -10.87 4.68 25.16
N ARG A 164 -11.15 3.53 24.52
CA ARG A 164 -10.29 2.34 24.62
C ARG A 164 -9.05 2.49 23.74
N ARG A 165 -7.96 1.83 24.14
CA ARG A 165 -6.75 1.74 23.31
C ARG A 165 -7.04 0.87 22.09
N VAL A 166 -6.66 1.38 20.92
CA VAL A 166 -6.73 0.62 19.66
C VAL A 166 -5.72 -0.53 19.69
N PRO A 167 -6.13 -1.80 19.52
CA PRO A 167 -5.21 -2.92 19.40
C PRO A 167 -4.26 -2.71 18.23
N THR A 168 -2.95 -2.93 18.43
CA THR A 168 -1.95 -2.66 17.39
C THR A 168 -2.22 -3.44 16.10
N GLY A 169 -2.70 -4.69 16.21
CA GLY A 169 -3.04 -5.51 15.04
C GLY A 169 -4.15 -4.93 14.17
N LEU A 170 -5.15 -4.27 14.77
CA LEU A 170 -6.29 -3.72 14.04
C LEU A 170 -5.88 -2.61 13.07
N ALA A 171 -4.85 -1.83 13.41
CA ALA A 171 -4.31 -0.79 12.55
C ALA A 171 -3.23 -1.32 11.58
N VAL A 172 -2.38 -2.25 12.04
CA VAL A 172 -1.21 -2.72 11.28
C VAL A 172 -1.59 -3.71 10.18
N VAL A 173 -2.50 -4.66 10.46
CA VAL A 173 -2.83 -5.73 9.52
C VAL A 173 -3.39 -5.19 8.21
N PRO A 174 -4.38 -4.28 8.19
CA PRO A 174 -4.89 -3.71 6.94
C PRO A 174 -3.83 -2.92 6.18
N ALA A 175 -3.05 -2.08 6.88
CA ALA A 175 -2.02 -1.26 6.26
C ALA A 175 -0.91 -2.10 5.59
N VAL A 176 -0.50 -3.19 6.26
CA VAL A 176 0.45 -4.14 5.69
C VAL A 176 -0.15 -4.90 4.52
N ALA A 177 -1.37 -5.41 4.64
CA ALA A 177 -2.02 -6.19 3.59
C ALA A 177 -2.14 -5.38 2.30
N VAL A 178 -2.67 -4.16 2.40
CA VAL A 178 -2.78 -3.24 1.25
C VAL A 178 -1.39 -2.86 0.73
N GLY A 179 -0.45 -2.53 1.63
CA GLY A 179 0.90 -2.14 1.25
C GLY A 179 1.65 -3.23 0.46
N LEU A 180 1.47 -4.50 0.85
CA LEU A 180 2.04 -5.66 0.13
C LEU A 180 1.35 -5.88 -1.21
N LEU A 181 0.02 -5.88 -1.26
CA LEU A 181 -0.73 -6.11 -2.50
C LEU A 181 -0.43 -5.05 -3.55
N VAL A 182 -0.54 -3.78 -3.18
CA VAL A 182 -0.32 -2.65 -4.08
C VAL A 182 1.17 -2.50 -4.40
N GLY A 183 2.05 -2.63 -3.40
CA GLY A 183 3.49 -2.56 -3.61
C GLY A 183 4.00 -3.66 -4.53
N GLN A 184 3.48 -4.88 -4.42
CA GLN A 184 3.76 -5.98 -5.34
C GLN A 184 3.33 -5.67 -6.76
N TYR A 185 2.08 -5.25 -6.94
CA TYR A 185 1.57 -4.94 -8.26
C TYR A 185 2.35 -3.77 -8.90
N GLY A 186 2.61 -2.71 -8.13
CA GLY A 186 3.40 -1.57 -8.55
C GLY A 186 4.84 -1.95 -8.92
N THR A 187 5.52 -2.79 -8.12
CA THR A 187 6.90 -3.23 -8.41
C THR A 187 6.96 -4.01 -9.71
N MET A 188 6.06 -4.98 -9.89
CA MET A 188 6.03 -5.82 -11.08
C MET A 188 5.82 -4.97 -12.34
N MET A 189 4.76 -4.15 -12.35
CA MET A 189 4.42 -3.35 -13.53
C MET A 189 5.43 -2.24 -13.82
N THR A 190 5.98 -1.60 -12.77
CA THR A 190 7.07 -0.63 -12.95
C THR A 190 8.32 -1.29 -13.53
N GLY A 191 8.65 -2.51 -13.10
CA GLY A 191 9.73 -3.30 -13.69
C GLY A 191 9.46 -3.62 -15.16
N CYS A 192 8.25 -4.09 -15.49
CA CYS A 192 7.88 -4.38 -16.87
C CYS A 192 7.99 -3.16 -17.79
N LEU A 193 7.58 -1.98 -17.30
CA LEU A 193 7.76 -0.70 -17.99
C LEU A 193 9.25 -0.37 -18.18
N ALA A 194 10.05 -0.46 -17.12
CA ALA A 194 11.47 -0.12 -17.16
C ALA A 194 12.28 -1.01 -18.11
N PHE A 195 11.90 -2.29 -18.24
CA PHE A 195 12.54 -3.24 -19.14
C PHE A 195 11.89 -3.34 -20.54
N GLY A 196 10.83 -2.59 -20.81
CA GLY A 196 10.14 -2.60 -22.11
C GLY A 196 9.45 -3.93 -22.44
N ILE A 197 9.03 -4.70 -21.43
CA ILE A 197 8.40 -6.03 -21.58
C ILE A 197 6.89 -6.01 -21.24
N THR A 198 6.24 -4.86 -21.37
CA THR A 198 4.82 -4.65 -21.03
C THR A 198 3.88 -5.63 -21.72
N ARG A 199 4.14 -6.03 -22.97
CA ARG A 199 3.31 -7.02 -23.70
C ARG A 199 3.28 -8.40 -23.04
N THR A 200 4.35 -8.78 -22.34
CA THR A 200 4.42 -10.03 -21.59
C THR A 200 3.66 -9.94 -20.27
N CYS A 201 3.64 -8.74 -19.66
CA CYS A 201 3.05 -8.52 -18.34
C CYS A 201 1.56 -8.11 -18.39
N ALA A 202 1.12 -7.51 -19.49
CA ALA A 202 -0.25 -7.07 -19.76
C ALA A 202 -0.73 -7.62 -21.11
N PRO A 203 -1.04 -8.94 -21.19
CA PRO A 203 -1.60 -9.54 -22.39
C PRO A 203 -3.00 -8.99 -22.71
N GLU A 204 -3.55 -9.31 -23.89
CA GLU A 204 -4.92 -8.95 -24.30
C GLU A 204 -5.18 -7.44 -24.46
N GLY A 205 -4.23 -6.70 -25.03
CA GLY A 205 -4.40 -5.27 -25.35
C GLY A 205 -4.10 -4.31 -24.20
N GLY A 206 -3.77 -4.83 -23.01
CA GLY A 206 -3.33 -4.00 -21.88
C GLY A 206 -2.05 -3.21 -22.18
N ALA A 207 -1.16 -3.74 -23.01
CA ALA A 207 0.03 -3.01 -23.48
C ALA A 207 -0.31 -1.83 -24.39
N ASP A 208 -1.31 -1.96 -25.28
CA ASP A 208 -1.71 -0.89 -26.20
C ASP A 208 -2.34 0.30 -25.43
N ALA A 209 -3.05 0.01 -24.34
CA ALA A 209 -3.56 1.04 -23.42
C ALA A 209 -2.43 1.80 -22.70
N LEU A 210 -1.26 1.18 -22.50
CA LEU A 210 -0.10 1.81 -21.85
C LEU A 210 0.73 2.64 -22.84
N ASP A 211 0.88 2.19 -24.08
CA ASP A 211 1.69 2.85 -25.10
C ASP A 211 1.06 4.18 -25.58
N GLY A 212 -0.26 4.31 -25.50
CA GLY A 212 -0.99 5.53 -25.91
C GLY A 212 -1.37 6.49 -24.80
N SER A 213 -1.18 6.13 -23.51
CA SER A 213 -1.74 6.88 -22.38
C SER A 213 -0.82 6.85 -21.16
N TRP A 214 0.06 7.86 -21.05
CA TRP A 214 1.09 7.92 -20.03
C TRP A 214 0.54 7.88 -18.59
N ALA A 215 -0.69 8.34 -18.35
CA ALA A 215 -1.27 8.35 -17.01
C ALA A 215 -1.59 6.93 -16.49
N PHE A 216 -1.89 5.97 -17.37
CA PHE A 216 -1.99 4.56 -16.97
C PHE A 216 -0.62 4.01 -16.58
N ALA A 217 0.40 4.24 -17.41
CA ALA A 217 1.77 3.81 -17.12
C ALA A 217 2.31 4.45 -15.83
N GLY A 218 2.03 5.73 -15.61
CA GLY A 218 2.44 6.49 -14.42
C GLY A 218 1.81 5.98 -13.13
N THR A 219 0.68 5.27 -13.18
CA THR A 219 0.01 4.72 -12.00
C THR A 219 0.82 3.60 -11.32
N TYR A 220 1.61 2.84 -12.07
CA TYR A 220 2.37 1.72 -11.50
C TYR A 220 3.51 2.13 -10.54
N PRO A 221 4.38 3.11 -10.87
CA PRO A 221 5.36 3.59 -9.91
C PRO A 221 4.70 4.30 -8.71
N ILE A 222 3.51 4.87 -8.89
CA ILE A 222 2.71 5.44 -7.80
C ILE A 222 2.24 4.34 -6.84
N PHE A 223 1.80 3.19 -7.35
CA PHE A 223 1.46 2.03 -6.53
C PHE A 223 2.66 1.45 -5.79
N LEU A 224 3.84 1.41 -6.42
CA LEU A 224 5.08 1.06 -5.75
C LEU A 224 5.36 2.00 -4.58
N ALA A 225 5.36 3.31 -4.83
CA ALA A 225 5.59 4.32 -3.80
C ALA A 225 4.55 4.23 -2.68
N TRP A 226 3.27 4.06 -3.02
CA TRP A 226 2.19 3.92 -2.06
C TRP A 226 2.38 2.69 -1.15
N GLY A 227 2.71 1.54 -1.74
CA GLY A 227 2.98 0.31 -1.00
C GLY A 227 4.14 0.48 -0.02
N LEU A 228 5.26 1.07 -0.47
CA LEU A 228 6.42 1.35 0.39
C LEU A 228 6.08 2.31 1.53
N CYS A 229 5.34 3.38 1.25
CA CYS A 229 4.91 4.32 2.28
C CYS A 229 3.98 3.66 3.31
N LEU A 230 3.02 2.83 2.88
CA LEU A 230 2.12 2.11 3.78
C LEU A 230 2.87 1.15 4.71
N LEU A 231 3.82 0.39 4.16
CA LEU A 231 4.66 -0.49 4.96
C LEU A 231 5.52 0.31 5.94
N GLY A 232 6.11 1.42 5.50
CA GLY A 232 6.82 2.37 6.36
C GLY A 232 5.95 2.92 7.49
N ALA A 233 4.72 3.33 7.17
CA ALA A 233 3.76 3.85 8.15
C ALA A 233 3.37 2.78 9.18
N ALA A 234 3.13 1.54 8.75
CA ALA A 234 2.85 0.41 9.65
C ALA A 234 4.03 0.12 10.59
N ILE A 235 5.27 0.11 10.09
CA ILE A 235 6.47 -0.05 10.91
C ILE A 235 6.60 1.09 11.92
N GLY A 236 6.34 2.32 11.47
CA GLY A 236 6.38 3.52 12.32
C GLY A 236 5.34 3.48 13.44
N TYR A 237 4.15 2.96 13.14
CA TYR A 237 3.11 2.75 14.14
C TYR A 237 3.51 1.70 15.18
N VAL A 238 4.06 0.56 14.76
CA VAL A 238 4.59 -0.47 15.68
C VAL A 238 5.70 0.10 16.57
N HIS A 239 6.60 0.92 16.01
CA HIS A 239 7.66 1.61 16.77
C HIS A 239 7.11 2.60 17.80
N THR A 240 5.96 3.21 17.51
CA THR A 240 5.32 4.20 18.38
C THR A 240 4.57 3.54 19.52
N ARG A 241 4.04 2.31 19.33
CA ARG A 241 3.13 1.63 20.26
C ARG A 241 3.79 0.65 21.24
N ARG A 242 5.12 0.58 21.28
CA ARG A 242 5.80 -0.20 22.32
C ARG A 242 5.93 0.61 23.61
N LEU A 243 5.14 0.19 24.58
CA LEU A 243 5.36 0.40 26.00
C LEU A 243 6.21 -0.76 26.54
#